data_AF-A0A2S8PHK4-F1
#
_entry.id   AF-A0A2S8PHK4-F1
#
_cell.length_a   1.000
_cell.length_b   1.000
_cell.length_c   1.000
_cell.angle_alpha   90.00
_cell.angle_beta   90.00
_cell.angle_gamma   90.00
#
_symmetry.space_group_name_H-M   'P 1'
#
loop_
_entity.id
_entity.type
_entity.pdbx_description
1 polymer ?
#
loop_
_entity_poly.entity_id
_entity_poly.type
_entity_poly.pdbx_seq_one_letter_code
_entity_poly.pdbx_strand_id
1 'polypeptide(L)' 'MIVFDVIVHGEVKETIRPATQRLQHILAYVTEEAKILSKKYGTAIKLNRRIIY' A
#
# COMPACT_ATOMS: atom_id res chain seq x y z
N MET A 1 2.02 4.99 -13.56
CA MET A 1 1.57 3.85 -12.73
C MET A 1 1.35 4.30 -11.28
N ILE A 2 0.21 3.97 -10.69
CA ILE A 2 -0.11 4.23 -9.28
C ILE A 2 0.60 3.17 -8.42
N VAL A 3 1.30 3.62 -7.39
CA VAL A 3 1.97 2.80 -6.38
C VAL A 3 1.66 3.33 -4.98
N PHE A 4 1.86 2.52 -3.95
CA PHE A 4 1.63 2.91 -2.57
C PHE A 4 2.83 2.58 -1.71
N ASP A 5 3.39 3.59 -1.06
CA ASP A 5 4.48 3.41 -0.10
C ASP A 5 3.87 3.10 1.28
N VAL A 6 4.35 2.02 1.89
CA VAL A 6 3.95 1.54 3.21
C VAL A 6 4.89 2.14 4.23
N ILE A 7 4.36 3.02 5.07
CA ILE A 7 5.10 3.74 6.10
C ILE A 7 4.76 3.13 7.46
N VAL A 8 5.79 2.69 8.18
CA VAL A 8 5.67 2.09 9.51
C VAL A 8 6.70 2.78 10.41
N HIS A 9 6.26 3.29 11.58
CA HIS A 9 7.10 4.08 12.49
C HIS A 9 7.77 5.30 11.84
N GLY A 10 7.14 5.90 10.82
CA GLY A 10 7.67 7.07 10.12
C GLY A 10 8.67 6.76 9.01
N GLU A 11 9.01 5.49 8.80
CA GLU A 11 9.91 5.05 7.74
C GLU A 11 9.15 4.31 6.63
N VAL A 12 9.54 4.53 5.38
CA VAL A 12 9.06 3.72 4.25
C VAL A 12 9.70 2.35 4.35
N LYS A 13 8.88 1.32 4.62
CA LYS A 13 9.35 -0.07 4.72
C LYS A 13 9.31 -0.78 3.38
N GLU A 14 8.24 -0.60 2.62
CA GLU A 14 8.04 -1.25 1.33
C GLU A 14 7.09 -0.45 0.42
N THR A 15 7.09 -0.75 -0.88
CA THR A 15 6.17 -0.15 -1.85
C THR A 15 5.34 -1.24 -2.50
N ILE A 16 4.02 -1.20 -2.32
CA ILE A 16 3.09 -2.10 -2.99
C ILE A 16 2.65 -1.54 -4.35
N ARG A 17 2.45 -2.44 -5.31
CA ARG A 17 2.15 -2.08 -6.70
C ARG A 17 0.94 -2.88 -7.18
N PRO A 18 -0.23 -2.24 -7.35
CA PRO A 18 -1.39 -2.92 -7.89
C PRO A 18 -1.10 -3.42 -9.31
N ALA A 19 -1.43 -4.69 -9.58
CA ALA A 19 -1.21 -5.32 -10.89
C ALA A 19 -2.01 -4.65 -12.03
N THR A 20 -3.11 -3.98 -11.70
CA THR A 20 -3.93 -3.25 -12.66
C THR A 20 -4.14 -1.81 -12.21
N GLN A 21 -4.36 -0.91 -13.17
CA GLN A 21 -4.56 0.51 -12.91
C GLN A 21 -6.05 0.90 -12.85
N ARG A 22 -6.95 -0.10 -12.80
CA ARG A 22 -8.39 0.13 -12.61
C ARG A 22 -8.64 0.47 -11.14
N LEU A 23 -9.32 1.60 -10.88
CA LEU A 23 -9.55 2.11 -9.53
C LEU A 23 -10.19 1.07 -8.58
N GLN A 24 -11.19 0.33 -9.06
CA GLN A 24 -11.86 -0.72 -8.26
C GLN A 24 -10.89 -1.82 -7.81
N HIS A 25 -10.01 -2.25 -8.72
CA HIS A 25 -9.02 -3.29 -8.42
C HIS A 25 -7.91 -2.77 -7.51
N ILE A 26 -7.48 -1.51 -7.71
CA ILE A 26 -6.54 -0.85 -6.81
C ILE A 26 -7.10 -0.80 -5.40
N LEU A 27 -8.35 -0.37 -5.23
CA LEU A 27 -9.00 -0.28 -3.94
C LEU A 27 -9.06 -1.65 -3.25
N ALA A 28 -9.50 -2.68 -3.96
CA ALA A 28 -9.56 -4.04 -3.43
C ALA A 28 -8.17 -4.55 -3.02
N TYR A 29 -7.17 -4.42 -3.89
CA TYR A 29 -5.80 -4.85 -3.63
C TYR A 29 -5.19 -4.15 -2.41
N VAL A 30 -5.27 -2.81 -2.37
CA VAL A 30 -4.70 -2.02 -1.28
C VAL A 30 -5.39 -2.32 0.05
N THR A 31 -6.70 -2.59 0.04
CA THR A 31 -7.44 -2.92 1.26
C THR A 31 -6.99 -4.26 1.84
N GLU A 32 -6.81 -5.28 1.00
CA GLU A 32 -6.35 -6.59 1.46
C GLU A 32 -4.87 -6.56 1.89
N GLU A 33 -4.01 -5.93 1.10
CA GLU A 33 -2.60 -5.74 1.48
C GLU A 33 -2.47 -4.95 2.79
N ALA A 34 -3.27 -3.91 3.00
CA ALA A 34 -3.23 -3.14 4.24
C ALA A 34 -3.52 -4.00 5.48
N LYS A 35 -4.47 -4.95 5.38
CA LYS A 35 -4.76 -5.89 6.48
C LYS A 35 -3.59 -6.82 6.75
N ILE A 36 -3.00 -7.38 5.70
CA ILE A 36 -1.85 -8.30 5.79
C ILE A 36 -0.65 -7.57 6.39
N LEU A 37 -0.35 -6.37 5.90
CA LEU A 37 0.78 -5.55 6.35
C LEU A 37 0.60 -5.03 7.78
N SER A 38 -0.61 -4.61 8.16
CA SER A 38 -0.93 -4.25 9.54
C SER A 38 -0.67 -5.42 10.49
N LYS A 39 -1.05 -6.64 10.10
CA LYS A 39 -0.76 -7.85 10.88
C LYS A 39 0.73 -8.20 10.91
N LYS A 40 1.44 -8.04 9.78
CA LYS A 40 2.89 -8.29 9.64
C LYS A 40 3.71 -7.36 10.55
N TYR A 41 3.36 -6.08 10.58
CA TYR A 41 4.08 -5.07 11.35
C TYR A 41 3.55 -4.90 12.79
N GLY A 42 2.43 -5.54 13.12
CA GLY A 42 1.82 -5.50 14.46
C GLY A 42 1.37 -4.09 14.90
N THR A 43 1.32 -3.13 13.97
CA THR A 43 1.07 -1.71 14.26
C THR A 43 0.27 -1.07 13.13
N ALA A 44 -0.29 0.11 13.42
CA ALA A 44 -0.97 0.91 12.41
C ALA A 44 0.02 1.36 11.33
N ILE A 45 -0.23 0.92 10.10
CA ILE A 45 0.53 1.35 8.91
C ILE A 45 -0.09 2.60 8.30
N LYS A 46 0.72 3.42 7.64
CA LYS A 46 0.25 4.50 6.77
C LYS A 46 0.56 4.16 5.33
N LEU A 47 -0.38 4.43 4.43
CA LEU A 47 -0.20 4.23 2.99
C LEU A 47 -0.13 5.58 2.30
N ASN A 48 0.95 5.83 1.57
CA ASN A 48 1.12 7.04 0.78
C ASN A 48 0.98 6.71 -0.72
N ARG A 49 -0.02 7.28 -1.37
CA ARG A 49 -0.26 7.08 -2.81
C ARG A 49 0.70 7.95 -3.62
N ARG A 50 1.42 7.34 -4.57
CA ARG A 50 2.31 8.04 -5.50
C ARG A 50 2.03 7.62 -6.94
N ILE A 51 2.22 8.55 -7.86
CA ILE A 51 2.17 8.29 -9.31
C ILE A 51 3.62 8.32 -9.80
N ILE A 52 4.05 7.24 -10.44
CA ILE A 52 5.31 7.17 -11.18
C ILE A 52 5.01 7.26 -12.67
N TYR A 53 5.85 7.95 -13.43
CA TYR A 53 5.71 8.15 -14.87
C TYR A 53 6.45 7.07 -15.65
#